data_AF-G4FIZ6-F1
#
_entry.id   AF-G4FIZ6-F1
#
_cell.length_a   1.000
_cell.length_b   1.000
_cell.length_c   1.000
_cell.angle_alpha   90.00
_cell.angle_beta   90.00
_cell.angle_gamma   90.00
#
_symmetry.space_group_name_H-M   'P 1'
#
loop_
_entity.id
_entity.type
_entity.pdbx_description
1 polymer ?
#
loop_
_entity_poly.entity_id
_entity_poly.type
_entity_poly.pdbx_seq_one_letter_code
_entity_poly.pdbx_strand_id
1 'polypeptide(L)' 'MNFTLPGFESWNFQIVFYGSILILEAIRDSETLSTVLQPMDDTRKAAHGLINTPSCTLIGH' A
#
# COMPACT_ATOMS: atom_id res chain seq x y z
N MET A 1 -11.17 3.55 -2.63
CA MET A 1 -11.93 2.39 -2.09
C MET A 1 -11.01 1.68 -1.11
N ASN A 2 -11.49 1.41 0.10
CA ASN A 2 -10.69 0.76 1.14
C ASN A 2 -11.02 -0.72 1.28
N PHE A 3 -10.05 -1.52 1.69
CA PHE A 3 -10.20 -2.96 1.92
C PHE A 3 -9.27 -3.45 3.01
N THR A 4 -9.56 -4.62 3.55
CA THR A 4 -8.72 -5.33 4.53
C THR A 4 -8.17 -6.61 3.91
N LEU A 5 -7.05 -7.08 4.43
CA LEU A 5 -6.47 -8.37 4.03
C LEU A 5 -6.51 -9.34 5.22
N PRO A 6 -6.93 -10.61 5.01
CA PRO A 6 -6.85 -11.62 6.05
C PRO A 6 -5.42 -11.76 6.59
N GLY A 7 -5.25 -11.74 7.91
CA GLY A 7 -3.95 -11.76 8.59
C GLY A 7 -3.31 -10.40 8.83
N PHE A 8 -3.94 -9.31 8.38
CA PHE A 8 -3.51 -7.92 8.63
C PHE A 8 -4.68 -7.03 9.04
N GLU A 9 -5.48 -7.48 10.00
CA GLU A 9 -6.71 -6.82 10.43
C GLU A 9 -6.46 -5.45 11.09
N SER A 10 -5.23 -5.21 11.57
CA SER A 10 -4.80 -3.91 12.10
C SER A 10 -4.49 -2.88 11.02
N TRP A 11 -4.48 -3.28 9.73
CA TRP A 11 -4.18 -2.41 8.61
C TRP A 11 -5.40 -2.24 7.71
N ASN A 12 -5.65 -0.99 7.33
CA ASN A 12 -6.60 -0.65 6.30
C ASN A 12 -5.85 -0.31 5.01
N PHE A 13 -6.22 -0.93 3.90
CA PHE A 13 -5.54 -0.73 2.63
C PHE A 13 -6.39 0.08 1.68
N GLN A 14 -5.74 0.90 0.88
CA GLN A 14 -6.38 1.58 -0.23
C GLN A 14 -5.46 1.67 -1.43
N ILE A 15 -6.08 1.72 -2.61
CA ILE A 15 -5.37 2.00 -3.85
C ILE A 15 -5.70 3.43 -4.25
N VAL A 16 -4.66 4.24 -4.44
CA VAL A 16 -4.75 5.65 -4.82
C VAL A 16 -3.97 5.89 -6.11
N PHE A 17 -4.47 6.81 -6.92
CA PHE A 17 -3.75 7.31 -8.08
C PHE A 17 -3.06 8.62 -7.72
N TYR A 18 -1.75 8.68 -7.94
CA TYR A 18 -0.98 9.91 -7.85
C TYR A 18 -0.42 10.25 -9.23
N GLY A 19 -1.12 11.14 -9.94
CA GLY A 19 -0.86 11.38 -11.36
C GLY A 19 -1.10 10.13 -12.20
N SER A 20 -0.04 9.60 -12.82
CA SER A 20 -0.07 8.36 -13.61
C SER A 20 0.37 7.11 -12.81
N ILE A 21 0.70 7.26 -11.52
CA ILE A 21 1.24 6.19 -10.69
C ILE A 21 0.13 5.58 -9.85
N LEU A 22 0.04 4.26 -9.85
CA LEU A 22 -0.85 3.50 -8.95
C LEU A 22 -0.09 3.20 -7.66
N ILE A 23 -0.66 3.58 -6.51
CA ILE A 23 -0.04 3.40 -5.20
C ILE A 23 -0.97 2.56 -4.34
N LEU A 24 -0.41 1.56 -3.67
CA LEU A 24 -1.04 0.85 -2.56
C LEU A 24 -0.60 1.50 -1.25
N GLU A 25 -1.56 1.97 -0.48
CA GLU A 25 -1.33 2.49 0.86
C GLU A 25 -1.86 1.50 1.90
N ALA A 26 -1.11 1.36 3.00
CA ALA A 26 -1.53 0.65 4.20
C ALA A 26 -1.53 1.65 5.36
N ILE A 27 -2.69 1.80 6.01
CA ILE A 27 -2.95 2.78 7.05
C ILE A 27 -3.26 2.05 8.35
N ARG A 28 -2.61 2.45 9.43
CA ARG A 28 -2.88 1.96 10.79
C ARG A 28 -2.71 3.12 11.76
N ASP A 29 -3.79 3.50 12.43
CA ASP A 29 -3.83 4.64 13.36
C ASP A 29 -3.27 5.94 12.72
N SER A 30 -2.05 6.35 13.08
CA SER A 30 -1.34 7.51 12.53
C SER A 30 -0.21 7.16 11.55
N GLU A 31 -0.01 5.87 11.27
CA GLU A 31 1.01 5.36 10.37
C GLU A 31 0.42 5.13 8.98
N THR A 32 1.14 5.57 7.95
CA THR A 32 0.81 5.30 6.55
C THR A 32 2.05 4.84 5.81
N LEU A 33 1.96 3.64 5.25
CA LEU A 33 2.99 3.03 4.40
C LEU A 33 2.48 3.03 2.96
N SER A 34 3.38 3.19 2.00
CA SER A 34 3.02 3.25 0.58
C SER A 34 4.00 2.50 -0.31
N THR A 35 3.48 1.83 -1.32
CA THR A 35 4.28 1.23 -2.39
C THR A 35 3.63 1.45 -3.74
N VAL A 36 4.45 1.59 -4.78
CA VAL A 36 3.98 1.71 -6.16
C VAL A 36 3.56 0.33 -6.66
N LEU A 37 2.35 0.24 -7.21
CA LEU A 37 1.87 -0.92 -7.94
C LEU A 37 2.23 -0.74 -9.43
N GLN A 38 2.97 -1.68 -10.00
CA GLN A 38 3.11 -1.75 -11.45
C GLN A 38 1.88 -2.41 -12.06
N PRO A 39 1.44 -1.99 -13.26
CA PRO A 39 0.44 -2.74 -14.00
C PRO A 39 0.94 -4.17 -14.17
N MET A 40 0.15 -5.16 -13.72
CA MET A 40 0.45 -6.60 -13.61
C MET A 40 0.94 -7.11 -12.26
N ASP A 41 1.20 -6.26 -11.27
CA ASP A 41 1.54 -6.73 -9.92
C ASP A 41 0.33 -7.36 -9.21
N ASP A 42 0.56 -8.48 -8.52
CA ASP A 42 -0.41 -9.03 -7.58
C ASP A 42 -0.46 -8.12 -6.34
N THR A 43 -1.57 -7.39 -6.20
CA THR A 43 -1.81 -6.48 -5.09
C THR A 43 -1.65 -7.15 -3.73
N ARG A 44 -1.97 -8.44 -3.59
CA ARG A 44 -1.79 -9.16 -2.32
C ARG A 44 -0.31 -9.33 -2.02
N LYS A 45 0.48 -9.76 -3.00
CA LYS A 45 1.93 -9.92 -2.84
C LYS A 45 2.61 -8.59 -2.51
N ALA A 46 2.19 -7.50 -3.16
CA ALA A 46 2.66 -6.15 -2.86
C ALA A 46 2.31 -5.71 -1.43
N ALA A 47 1.09 -5.98 -0.95
CA ALA A 47 0.67 -5.67 0.41
C ALA A 47 1.49 -6.45 1.46
N HIS A 48 1.70 -7.75 1.25
CA HIS A 48 2.58 -8.56 2.11
C HIS A 48 4.01 -8.00 2.13
N GLY A 49 4.54 -7.59 0.98
CA GLY A 49 5.85 -6.95 0.87
C GLY A 49 5.93 -5.63 1.65
N LEU A 50 4.93 -4.77 1.48
CA LEU A 50 4.84 -3.46 2.14
C LEU A 50 4.84 -3.60 3.66
N ILE A 51 4.15 -4.60 4.21
CA ILE A 51 4.11 -4.82 5.66
C ILE A 51 5.37 -5.50 6.19
N ASN A 52 5.90 -6.49 5.47
CA ASN A 52 7.09 -7.22 5.90
C ASN A 52 8.38 -6.39 5.76
N THR A 53 8.38 -5.43 4.84
CA THR A 53 9.53 -4.57 4.58
C THR A 53 9.00 -3.15 4.32
N PRO A 54 8.66 -2.41 5.39
CA PRO A 54 8.12 -1.07 5.26
C PRO A 54 9.18 -0.19 4.58
N SER A 55 8.88 0.25 3.37
CA SER A 55 9.70 1.21 2.65
C SER A 55 8.91 2.51 2.61
N CYS A 56 9.42 3.53 3.31
CA CYS A 56 8.90 4.88 3.19
C CYS A 56 9.21 5.37 1.77
N THR A 57 8.27 5.20 0.85
CA THR A 57 8.37 5.89 -0.43
C THR A 57 8.09 7.35 -0.14
N LEU A 58 9.13 8.19 -0.12
CA LEU A 58 8.97 9.64 -0.11
C LEU A 58 8.15 10.03 -1.36
N ILE A 59 6.87 10.34 -1.15
CA ILE A 59 6.03 10.92 -2.20
C ILE A 59 6.51 12.37 -2.37
N GLY A 60 7.45 12.57 -3.29
CA GLY A 60 7.95 13.90 -3.64
C GLY A 60 9.31 13.89 -4.35
N HIS A 61 9.28 13.77 -5.69
CA HIS A 61 10.06 14.64 -6.57
C HIS A 61 9.46 14.74 -7.96
#